data_AF-A0A954ZAJ1-F1
#
_entry.id   AF-A0A954ZAJ1-F1
#
_cell.length_a   1.000
_cell.length_b   1.000
_cell.length_c   1.000
_cell.angle_alpha   90.00
_cell.angle_beta   90.00
_cell.angle_gamma   90.00
#
_symmetry.space_group_name_H-M   'P 1'
#
loop_
_entity.id
_entity.type
_entity.pdbx_description
1 polymer ?
#
loop_
_entity_poly.entity_id
_entity_poly.type
_entity_poly.pdbx_seq_one_letter_code
_entity_poly.pdbx_strand_id
1 'polypeptide(L)' 'MAAASLTSVGCQVDIAGQTLPSPYHLTDDVQYYAEGPEFKLSREAAALAQQKADEVSETQRQ' A
#
# COMPACT_ATOMS: atom_id res chain seq x y z
N MET A 1 46.93 -0.62 4.34
CA MET A 1 45.99 -1.28 3.42
C MET A 1 44.58 -0.86 3.82
N ALA A 2 44.04 0.20 3.22
CA ALA A 2 42.66 0.65 3.41
C ALA A 2 42.25 1.40 2.13
N ALA A 3 42.11 0.60 1.07
CA ALA A 3 41.71 1.06 -0.24
C ALA A 3 40.18 0.86 -0.39
N ALA A 4 39.53 1.86 -0.97
CA ALA A 4 38.29 1.76 -1.75
C ALA A 4 36.96 1.48 -1.02
N SER A 5 36.44 2.44 -0.25
CA SER A 5 35.03 2.40 0.21
C SER A 5 34.28 3.75 0.12
N LEU A 6 34.68 4.66 -0.77
CA LEU A 6 34.06 6.00 -0.89
C LEU A 6 33.30 6.24 -2.20
N THR A 7 33.23 5.27 -3.11
CA THR A 7 32.61 5.44 -4.44
C THR A 7 31.16 4.96 -4.52
N SER A 8 30.48 4.66 -3.40
CA SER A 8 29.11 4.11 -3.40
C SER A 8 28.08 4.88 -2.56
N VAL A 9 28.36 6.13 -2.19
CA VAL A 9 27.32 7.02 -1.62
C VAL A 9 26.79 7.91 -2.74
N GLY A 10 25.58 7.60 -3.23
CA GLY A 10 24.90 8.41 -4.23
C GLY A 10 24.76 9.84 -3.73
N CYS A 11 25.10 10.82 -4.58
CA CYS A 11 24.78 12.22 -4.33
C CYS A 11 23.27 12.32 -4.08
N GLN A 12 22.88 12.62 -2.85
CA GLN A 12 21.49 12.79 -2.45
C GLN A 12 20.82 13.75 -3.44
N VAL A 13 19.78 13.28 -4.14
CA VAL A 13 19.07 14.11 -5.11
C VAL A 13 17.94 14.84 -4.39
N ASP A 14 18.01 16.17 -4.42
CA ASP A 14 16.91 17.04 -4.00
C ASP A 14 16.10 17.42 -5.23
N ILE A 15 14.81 17.06 -5.23
CA ILE A 15 13.88 17.43 -6.29
C ILE A 15 12.66 18.06 -5.62
N ALA A 16 12.34 19.29 -6.02
CA ALA A 16 11.23 20.07 -5.45
C ALA A 16 11.29 20.26 -3.92
N GLY A 17 12.49 20.29 -3.32
CA GLY A 17 12.67 20.44 -1.87
C GLY A 17 12.44 19.16 -1.07
N GLN A 18 12.31 18.01 -1.74
CA GLN A 18 12.25 16.69 -1.14
C GLN A 18 13.49 15.88 -1.51
N THR A 19 14.18 15.36 -0.49
CA THR A 19 15.28 14.42 -0.69
C THR A 19 14.70 13.05 -1.06
N LEU A 20 14.90 12.64 -2.31
CA LEU A 20 14.37 11.36 -2.78
C LEU A 20 15.30 10.20 -2.35
N PRO A 21 14.74 9.04 -1.93
CA PRO A 21 15.53 7.90 -1.46
C PRO A 21 16.46 7.28 -2.52
N SER A 22 16.20 7.52 -3.81
CA SER A 22 17.13 7.15 -4.89
C SER A 22 17.03 8.12 -6.08
N PRO A 23 18.10 8.29 -6.88
CA PRO A 23 18.09 9.13 -8.09
C PRO A 23 17.08 8.73 -9.15
N TYR A 24 16.62 7.48 -9.11
CA TYR A 24 15.67 6.92 -10.06
C TYR A 24 14.25 6.91 -9.52
N HIS A 25 13.94 7.48 -8.34
CA HIS A 25 12.58 7.47 -7.78
C HIS A 25 11.48 8.00 -8.69
N LEU A 26 11.82 8.83 -9.69
CA LEU A 26 10.87 9.36 -10.67
C LEU A 26 10.65 8.43 -11.87
N THR A 27 11.59 7.52 -12.14
CA THR A 27 11.60 6.62 -13.30
C THR A 27 11.51 5.15 -12.90
N ASP A 28 11.71 4.84 -11.62
CA ASP A 28 11.47 3.54 -11.03
C ASP A 28 9.96 3.31 -11.09
N ASP A 29 9.58 2.22 -11.75
CA ASP A 29 8.18 1.93 -12.02
C ASP A 29 7.38 1.97 -10.72
N VAL A 30 6.12 2.41 -10.80
CA VAL A 30 5.19 2.29 -9.66
C VAL A 30 5.31 0.86 -9.15
N GLN A 31 5.83 0.71 -7.93
CA GLN A 31 5.97 -0.57 -7.24
C GLN A 31 4.73 -1.40 -7.54
N TYR A 32 4.86 -2.47 -8.33
CA TYR A 32 3.69 -3.19 -8.83
C TYR A 32 2.82 -3.65 -7.65
N TYR A 33 1.70 -2.98 -7.47
CA TYR A 33 0.66 -3.39 -6.53
C TYR A 33 -0.31 -4.22 -7.33
N ALA A 34 -0.45 -5.50 -6.96
CA ALA A 34 -1.45 -6.37 -7.57
C ALA A 34 -2.82 -5.67 -7.53
N GLU A 35 -3.60 -5.81 -8.60
CA GLU A 35 -4.92 -5.22 -8.68
C GLU A 35 -5.73 -5.64 -7.46
N GLY A 36 -6.17 -4.63 -6.70
CA GLY A 36 -7.01 -4.86 -5.54
C GLY A 36 -8.37 -5.43 -5.96
N PRO A 37 -9.18 -5.90 -5.02
CA PRO A 37 -10.54 -6.33 -5.34
C PRO A 37 -11.30 -5.21 -6.06
N GLU A 38 -12.00 -5.55 -7.16
CA GLU A 38 -12.82 -4.63 -7.97
C GLU A 38 -13.74 -3.74 -7.12
N PHE A 39 -14.25 -4.30 -6.02
CA PHE A 39 -15.04 -3.58 -5.04
C PHE A 39 -14.21 -3.25 -3.79
N LYS A 40 -13.90 -1.97 -3.62
CA LYS A 40 -13.08 -1.43 -2.53
C LYS A 40 -13.59 -1.76 -1.12
N LEU A 41 -14.91 -1.96 -0.96
CA LEU A 41 -15.57 -2.14 0.35
C LEU A 41 -16.07 -3.58 0.57
N SER A 42 -15.47 -4.57 -0.08
CA SER A 42 -15.91 -5.98 0.01
C SER A 42 -16.01 -6.49 1.44
N ARG A 43 -15.07 -6.09 2.31
CA ARG A 43 -15.07 -6.44 3.74
C ARG A 43 -16.26 -5.84 4.50
N GLU A 44 -16.56 -4.56 4.25
CA GLU A 44 -17.66 -3.85 4.91
C GLU A 44 -19.01 -4.38 4.43
N ALA A 45 -19.15 -4.66 3.13
CA ALA A 45 -20.36 -5.26 2.58
C ALA A 45 -20.61 -6.66 3.14
N ALA A 46 -19.56 -7.49 3.30
CA ALA A 46 -19.68 -8.80 3.93
C ALA A 46 -20.11 -8.69 5.40
N ALA A 47 -19.52 -7.75 6.15
CA ALA A 47 -19.90 -7.52 7.55
C ALA A 47 -21.36 -7.06 7.68
N LEU A 48 -21.82 -6.15 6.82
CA LEU A 48 -23.22 -5.69 6.80
C LEU A 48 -24.19 -6.82 6.42
N ALA A 49 -23.80 -7.70 5.49
CA ALA A 49 -24.62 -8.84 5.11
C ALA A 49 -24.77 -9.84 6.27
N GLN A 50 -23.69 -10.09 7.02
CA GLN A 50 -23.73 -10.94 8.21
C GLN A 50 -24.61 -10.35 9.31
N GLN A 51 -24.45 -9.06 9.64
CA GLN A 51 -25.29 -8.39 10.64
C GLN A 51 -26.78 -8.47 10.29
N LYS A 52 -27.13 -8.24 9.02
CA LYS A 52 -28.52 -8.39 8.56
C LYS A 52 -29.02 -9.82 8.66
N ALA A 53 -28.19 -10.81 8.34
CA ALA A 53 -28.56 -12.21 8.47
C ALA A 53 -28.81 -12.60 9.94
N ASP A 54 -27.97 -12.09 10.85
CA ASP A 54 -28.12 -12.31 12.28
C ASP A 54 -29.41 -11.68 12.82
N GLU A 55 -29.69 -10.41 12.50
CA GLU A 55 -30.92 -9.69 12.88
C GLU A 55 -32.19 -10.39 12.37
N VAL A 56 -32.19 -10.85 11.13
CA VAL A 56 -33.29 -11.63 10.56
C VAL A 56 -33.44 -12.97 11.30
N SER A 57 -32.34 -13.64 11.63
CA SER A 57 -32.40 -14.92 12.37
C SER A 57 -32.91 -14.75 13.79
N GLU A 58 -32.60 -13.63 14.45
CA GLU A 58 -33.07 -13.31 15.80
C GLU A 58 -34.55 -12.93 15.79
N THR A 59 -34.99 -12.18 14.78
CA THR A 59 -36.40 -11.84 14.57
C THR A 59 -37.24 -13.09 14.29
N GLN A 60 -36.70 -14.08 13.57
CA GLN A 60 -37.37 -15.36 13.30
C GLN A 60 -37.42 -16.30 14.52
N ARG A 61 -36.59 -16.07 15.55
CA ARG A 61 -36.60 -16.85 16.80
C ARG A 61 -37.57 -16.32 17.85
N GLN A 62 -38.08 -15.10 17.66
CA GLN A 62 -39.14 -14.51 18.49
C GLN A 62 -40.51 -14.90 17.92
#